data_AF-J7L848-F1
#
_entry.id   AF-J7L848-F1
#
_cell.length_a   1.000
_cell.length_b   1.000
_cell.length_c   1.000
_cell.angle_alpha   90.00
_cell.angle_beta   90.00
_cell.angle_gamma   90.00
#
_symmetry.space_group_name_H-M   'P 1'
#
loop_
_entity.id
_entity.type
_entity.pdbx_description
1 polymer ?
#
loop_
_entity_poly.entity_id
_entity_poly.type
_entity_poly.pdbx_seq_one_letter_code
_entity_poly.pdbx_strand_id
1 'polypeptide(L)'
;MTPERFIDVALWFPETEESEPFGPGPLVYKIARQRMFALLMPGDEDRPAVVNLKCDPETALELRALFPAVTPGWHMNKRHWNSVRLDGTVPDDEFVEMVDHSYRSVARGLRRADRDRVLGALGDRLPTDDADDRERTATRGAHPIRDLSSLQTGRGPGRP
;
A
#
# COMPACT_ATOMS: atom_id res chain seq x y z
N MET A 1 7.50 -9.76 -2.70
CA MET A 1 7.13 -8.49 -2.05
C MET A 1 6.80 -8.76 -0.58
N THR A 2 7.51 -8.14 0.37
CA THR A 2 7.19 -8.24 1.81
C THR A 2 6.33 -7.04 2.26
N PRO A 3 5.66 -7.09 3.42
CA PRO A 3 4.93 -5.94 3.95
C PRO A 3 5.80 -4.70 4.12
N GLU A 4 7.02 -4.85 4.66
CA GLU A 4 7.96 -3.76 4.89
C GLU A 4 8.37 -3.09 3.57
N ARG A 5 8.68 -3.91 2.57
CA ARG A 5 9.02 -3.41 1.23
C ARG A 5 7.83 -2.72 0.56
N PHE A 6 6.62 -3.24 0.75
CA PHE A 6 5.43 -2.57 0.26
C PHE A 6 5.23 -1.19 0.92
N ILE A 7 5.48 -1.07 2.23
CA ILE A 7 5.39 0.21 2.95
C ILE A 7 6.36 1.22 2.30
N ASP A 8 7.61 0.83 2.06
CA ASP A 8 8.61 1.69 1.41
C ASP A 8 8.15 2.11 0.01
N VAL A 9 7.66 1.16 -0.79
CA VAL A 9 7.12 1.43 -2.14
C VAL A 9 5.95 2.41 -2.08
N ALA A 10 4.98 2.21 -1.19
CA ALA A 10 3.81 3.08 -1.09
C ALA A 10 4.19 4.51 -0.67
N LEU A 11 5.13 4.64 0.27
CA LEU A 11 5.62 5.93 0.78
C LEU A 11 6.56 6.65 -0.20
N TRP A 12 7.14 5.95 -1.17
CA TRP A 12 7.93 6.56 -2.23
C TRP A 12 7.08 7.47 -3.15
N PHE A 13 5.80 7.13 -3.36
CA PHE A 13 4.92 7.91 -4.22
C PHE A 13 4.65 9.33 -3.65
N PRO A 14 4.55 10.36 -4.51
CA PRO A 14 4.37 11.74 -4.06
C PRO A 14 3.13 11.96 -3.18
N GLU A 15 3.29 12.74 -2.11
CA GLU A 15 2.19 13.12 -1.20
C GLU A 15 1.38 11.91 -0.67
N THR A 16 2.03 10.75 -0.51
CA THR A 16 1.44 9.61 0.20
C THR A 16 1.53 9.84 1.71
N GLU A 17 0.41 9.63 2.39
CA GLU A 17 0.35 9.53 3.85
C GLU A 17 -0.25 8.19 4.28
N GLU A 18 0.32 7.62 5.35
CA GLU A 18 -0.15 6.43 6.03
C GLU A 18 -1.10 6.81 7.20
N SER A 19 -2.11 5.98 7.45
CA SER A 19 -3.06 6.17 8.55
C SER A 19 -3.70 4.86 9.01
N GLU A 20 -4.15 4.80 10.27
CA GLU A 20 -4.86 3.66 10.87
C GLU A 20 -6.33 4.04 11.20
N PRO A 21 -7.21 4.24 10.20
CA PRO A 21 -8.58 4.70 10.46
C PRO A 21 -9.47 3.62 11.09
N PHE A 22 -9.03 2.37 11.12
CA PHE A 22 -9.79 1.21 11.62
C PHE A 22 -9.23 0.65 12.93
N GLY A 23 -8.33 1.40 13.58
CA GLY A 23 -7.55 0.93 14.72
C GLY A 23 -6.21 0.29 14.31
N PRO A 24 -5.44 -0.21 15.29
CA PRO A 24 -4.09 -0.72 15.07
C PRO A 24 -4.05 -1.90 14.09
N GLY A 25 -3.08 -1.89 13.17
CA GLY A 25 -2.83 -3.00 12.24
C GLY A 25 -3.14 -2.67 10.79
N PRO A 26 -4.41 -2.46 10.38
CA PRO A 26 -4.73 -2.11 9.00
C PRO A 26 -4.26 -0.69 8.63
N LEU A 27 -3.32 -0.61 7.69
CA LEU A 27 -2.71 0.66 7.24
C LEU A 27 -3.33 1.12 5.92
N VAL A 28 -3.82 2.35 5.90
CA VAL A 28 -4.41 2.99 4.71
C VAL A 28 -3.46 4.06 4.17
N TYR A 29 -3.13 3.95 2.89
CA TYR A 29 -2.28 4.90 2.16
C TYR A 29 -3.12 5.82 1.29
N LYS A 30 -2.96 7.13 1.49
CA LYS A 30 -3.76 8.17 0.83
C LYS A 30 -2.88 9.15 0.08
N ILE A 31 -3.37 9.60 -1.07
CA ILE A 31 -2.78 10.70 -1.84
C ILE A 31 -3.34 12.02 -1.33
N ALA A 32 -2.46 12.98 -1.07
CA ALA A 32 -2.79 14.36 -0.70
C ALA A 32 -3.83 14.42 0.43
N ARG A 33 -3.71 13.55 1.45
CA ARG A 33 -4.58 13.45 2.64
C ARG A 33 -6.04 13.07 2.39
N GLN A 34 -6.43 12.75 1.15
CA GLN A 34 -7.84 12.74 0.75
C GLN A 34 -8.34 11.41 0.22
N ARG A 35 -7.61 10.75 -0.67
CA ARG A 35 -8.08 9.56 -1.38
C ARG A 35 -7.14 8.39 -1.17
N MET A 36 -7.69 7.27 -0.70
CA MET A 36 -6.91 6.05 -0.54
C MET A 36 -6.60 5.39 -1.88
N PHE A 37 -5.39 4.85 -2.02
CA PHE A 37 -4.99 4.01 -3.15
C PHE A 37 -4.50 2.62 -2.73
N ALA A 38 -4.09 2.45 -1.47
CA ALA A 38 -3.77 1.14 -0.94
C ALA A 38 -4.28 0.95 0.49
N LEU A 39 -4.56 -0.30 0.84
CA LEU A 39 -4.83 -0.72 2.21
C LEU A 39 -4.05 -2.02 2.46
N LEU A 40 -3.09 -1.97 3.38
CA LEU A 40 -2.37 -3.14 3.87
C LEU A 40 -3.11 -3.70 5.07
N MET A 41 -3.46 -4.98 4.98
CA MET A 41 -3.94 -5.78 6.09
C MET A 41 -2.80 -6.71 6.51
N PRO A 42 -2.29 -6.58 7.74
CA PRO A 42 -1.19 -7.43 8.21
C PRO A 42 -1.63 -8.89 8.24
N GLY A 43 -0.67 -9.76 7.95
CA GLY A 43 -0.83 -11.21 8.07
C GLY A 43 -0.60 -11.69 9.51
N ASP A 44 -0.72 -12.99 9.69
CA ASP A 44 -0.32 -13.72 10.89
C ASP A 44 0.52 -14.94 10.51
N GLU A 45 0.89 -15.79 11.46
CA GLU A 45 1.74 -16.97 11.22
C GLU A 45 1.15 -17.93 10.17
N ASP A 46 -0.18 -18.00 10.07
CA ASP A 46 -0.89 -18.93 9.19
C ASP A 46 -1.37 -18.28 7.89
N ARG A 47 -1.33 -16.94 7.80
CA ARG A 47 -1.91 -16.18 6.68
C ARG A 47 -1.02 -15.03 6.22
N PRO A 48 -0.66 -14.98 4.93
CA PRO A 48 0.12 -13.87 4.40
C PRO A 48 -0.66 -12.55 4.50
N ALA A 49 0.08 -11.44 4.64
CA ALA A 49 -0.49 -10.11 4.55
C ALA A 49 -1.18 -9.89 3.20
N VAL A 50 -2.16 -9.00 3.16
CA VAL A 50 -2.95 -8.72 1.96
C VAL A 50 -2.99 -7.22 1.70
N VAL A 51 -2.76 -6.83 0.46
CA VAL A 51 -2.88 -5.43 0.04
C VAL A 51 -4.07 -5.27 -0.89
N ASN A 52 -4.98 -4.37 -0.54
CA ASN A 52 -6.03 -3.92 -1.44
C ASN A 52 -5.51 -2.79 -2.32
N LEU A 53 -5.59 -2.96 -3.64
CA LEU A 53 -5.17 -1.98 -4.65
C LEU A 53 -6.33 -1.64 -5.57
N LYS A 54 -6.47 -0.35 -5.90
CA LYS A 54 -7.43 0.12 -6.88
C LYS A 54 -6.96 -0.32 -8.27
N CYS A 55 -7.89 -0.74 -9.09
CA CYS A 55 -7.62 -1.18 -10.45
C CYS A 55 -8.78 -0.78 -11.36
N ASP A 56 -8.51 -0.57 -12.65
CA ASP A 56 -9.57 -0.47 -13.63
C ASP A 56 -10.19 -1.86 -13.83
N PRO A 57 -11.47 -1.94 -14.26
CA PRO A 57 -12.18 -3.21 -14.28
C PRO A 57 -11.60 -4.26 -15.23
N GLU A 58 -10.98 -3.85 -16.33
CA GLU A 58 -10.45 -4.77 -17.36
C GLU A 58 -9.15 -5.40 -16.87
N THR A 59 -8.17 -4.56 -16.48
CA THR A 59 -6.91 -5.02 -15.87
C THR A 59 -7.17 -5.83 -14.60
N ALA A 60 -8.21 -5.48 -13.81
CA ALA A 60 -8.54 -6.22 -12.61
C ALA A 60 -8.89 -7.69 -12.90
N LEU A 61 -9.57 -7.97 -14.02
CA LEU A 61 -9.92 -9.33 -14.42
C LEU A 61 -8.71 -10.08 -14.97
N GLU A 62 -7.87 -9.40 -15.76
CA GLU A 62 -6.63 -9.97 -16.30
C GLU A 62 -5.68 -10.41 -15.19
N LEU A 63 -5.41 -9.52 -14.22
CA LEU A 63 -4.51 -9.82 -13.10
C LEU A 63 -5.01 -11.00 -12.26
N ARG A 64 -6.33 -11.13 -12.06
CA ARG A 64 -6.94 -12.29 -11.35
C ARG A 64 -6.83 -13.58 -12.13
N ALA A 65 -6.81 -13.52 -13.47
CA ALA A 65 -6.61 -14.68 -14.32
C ALA A 65 -5.15 -15.13 -14.34
N LEU A 66 -4.22 -14.18 -14.29
CA LEU A 66 -2.77 -14.45 -14.32
C LEU A 66 -2.22 -14.91 -12.96
N PHE A 67 -2.68 -14.30 -11.87
CA PHE A 67 -2.11 -14.52 -10.55
C PHE A 67 -3.18 -15.02 -9.57
N PRO A 68 -3.13 -16.30 -9.14
CA PRO A 68 -4.06 -16.84 -8.14
C PRO A 68 -4.07 -16.08 -6.79
N ALA A 69 -2.97 -15.39 -6.47
CA ALA A 69 -2.87 -14.54 -5.29
C ALA A 69 -3.65 -13.22 -5.41
N VAL A 70 -4.09 -12.84 -6.61
CA VAL A 70 -4.91 -11.66 -6.88
C VAL A 70 -6.38 -12.08 -6.90
N THR A 71 -7.15 -11.57 -5.94
CA THR A 71 -8.57 -11.90 -5.74
C THR A 71 -9.43 -10.64 -5.75
N PRO A 72 -10.76 -10.75 -5.87
CA PRO A 72 -11.64 -9.59 -5.78
C PRO A 72 -11.51 -8.87 -4.43
N GLY A 73 -11.40 -7.54 -4.45
CA GLY A 73 -11.11 -6.72 -3.28
C GLY A 73 -12.01 -7.00 -2.06
N TRP A 74 -11.42 -7.51 -0.98
CA TRP A 74 -12.08 -7.77 0.29
C TRP A 74 -12.57 -6.46 0.92
N HIS A 75 -13.83 -6.42 1.36
CA HIS A 75 -14.54 -5.23 1.86
C HIS A 75 -14.56 -4.01 0.92
N MET A 76 -14.14 -4.18 -0.35
CA MET A 76 -14.11 -3.12 -1.35
C MET A 76 -15.09 -3.39 -2.49
N ASN A 77 -15.28 -2.39 -3.36
CA ASN A 77 -15.97 -2.59 -4.62
C ASN A 77 -15.11 -3.48 -5.53
N LYS A 78 -15.50 -4.75 -5.62
CA LYS A 78 -14.82 -5.83 -6.36
C LYS A 78 -14.65 -5.57 -7.86
N ARG A 79 -15.35 -4.58 -8.43
CA ARG A 79 -15.14 -4.16 -9.82
C ARG A 79 -13.89 -3.28 -9.98
N HIS A 80 -13.49 -2.57 -8.93
CA HIS A 80 -12.44 -1.55 -8.98
C HIS A 80 -11.28 -1.79 -8.03
N TRP A 81 -11.30 -2.93 -7.32
CA TRP A 81 -10.31 -3.24 -6.30
C TRP A 81 -9.95 -4.72 -6.36
N ASN A 82 -8.66 -4.99 -6.23
CA ASN A 82 -8.07 -6.30 -6.04
C ASN A 82 -7.50 -6.42 -4.63
N SER A 83 -7.56 -7.62 -4.06
CA SER A 83 -6.79 -8.03 -2.90
C SER A 83 -5.63 -8.90 -3.38
N VAL A 84 -4.40 -8.49 -3.09
CA VAL A 84 -3.19 -9.23 -3.47
C VAL A 84 -2.55 -9.80 -2.22
N ARG A 85 -2.42 -11.13 -2.15
CA ARG A 85 -1.72 -11.82 -1.06
C ARG A 85 -0.21 -11.65 -1.24
N LEU A 86 0.48 -11.22 -0.19
CA LEU A 86 1.94 -11.10 -0.13
C LEU A 86 2.56 -12.46 0.23
N ASP A 87 2.35 -13.47 -0.61
CA ASP A 87 2.84 -14.84 -0.43
C ASP A 87 4.06 -15.20 -1.30
N GLY A 88 4.61 -14.21 -2.01
CA GLY A 88 5.75 -14.37 -2.91
C GLY A 88 5.42 -14.95 -4.28
N THR A 89 4.15 -15.20 -4.61
CA THR A 89 3.76 -15.75 -5.93
C THR A 89 3.55 -14.69 -7.01
N VAL A 90 3.37 -13.42 -6.63
CA VAL A 90 3.39 -12.28 -7.54
C VAL A 90 4.81 -11.72 -7.57
N PRO A 91 5.45 -11.62 -8.75
CA PRO A 91 6.75 -10.97 -8.90
C PRO A 91 6.76 -9.53 -8.36
N ASP A 92 7.88 -9.10 -7.78
CA ASP A 92 7.97 -7.80 -7.10
C ASP A 92 7.79 -6.62 -8.05
N ASP A 93 8.30 -6.73 -9.28
CA ASP A 93 8.11 -5.76 -10.37
C ASP A 93 6.64 -5.64 -10.76
N GLU A 94 5.96 -6.77 -10.98
CA GLU A 94 4.53 -6.79 -11.26
C GLU A 94 3.72 -6.18 -10.11
N PHE A 95 4.09 -6.48 -8.86
CA PHE A 95 3.44 -5.89 -7.71
C PHE A 95 3.63 -4.36 -7.67
N VAL A 96 4.84 -3.87 -7.96
CA VAL A 96 5.13 -2.42 -8.02
C VAL A 96 4.29 -1.75 -9.11
N GLU A 97 4.15 -2.36 -10.28
CA GLU A 97 3.28 -1.89 -11.36
C GLU A 97 1.81 -1.83 -10.92
N MET A 98 1.32 -2.83 -10.19
CA MET A 98 -0.03 -2.79 -9.60
C MET A 98 -0.22 -1.61 -8.63
N VAL A 99 0.80 -1.29 -7.83
CA VAL A 99 0.76 -0.14 -6.90
C VAL A 99 0.78 1.18 -7.67
N ASP A 100 1.64 1.34 -8.68
CA ASP A 100 1.66 2.53 -9.55
C ASP A 100 0.32 2.73 -10.23
N HIS A 101 -0.23 1.67 -10.83
CA HIS A 101 -1.53 1.70 -11.48
C HIS A 101 -2.63 2.18 -10.51
N SER A 102 -2.62 1.67 -9.29
CA SER A 102 -3.55 2.07 -8.24
C SER A 102 -3.40 3.56 -7.88
N TYR A 103 -2.17 4.00 -7.64
CA TYR A 103 -1.85 5.40 -7.32
C TYR A 103 -2.31 6.34 -8.43
N ARG A 104 -1.92 6.06 -9.68
CA ARG A 104 -2.30 6.87 -10.85
C ARG A 104 -3.81 6.90 -11.07
N SER A 105 -4.48 5.76 -10.90
CA SER A 105 -5.95 5.66 -11.01
C SER A 105 -6.66 6.55 -10.00
N VAL A 106 -6.17 6.61 -8.75
CA VAL A 106 -6.73 7.49 -7.72
C VAL A 106 -6.36 8.95 -7.99
N ALA A 107 -5.11 9.22 -8.34
CA ALA A 107 -4.62 10.57 -8.61
C ALA A 107 -5.41 11.25 -9.75
N ARG A 108 -5.73 10.52 -10.82
CA ARG A 108 -6.57 11.01 -11.94
C ARG A 108 -7.97 11.47 -11.50
N GLY A 109 -8.48 10.94 -10.39
CA GLY A 109 -9.78 11.32 -9.80
C GLY A 109 -9.72 12.48 -8.80
N LEU A 110 -8.54 13.08 -8.56
CA LEU A 110 -8.38 14.24 -7.67
C LEU A 110 -8.81 15.55 -8.35
N ARG A 111 -8.92 16.61 -7.54
CA ARG A 111 -9.06 17.99 -8.05
C ARG A 111 -7.89 18.29 -8.97
N ARG A 112 -8.12 19.04 -10.05
CA ARG A 112 -7.12 19.34 -11.08
C ARG A 112 -5.78 19.80 -10.50
N ALA A 113 -5.79 20.75 -9.56
CA ALA A 113 -4.57 21.26 -8.95
C ALA A 113 -3.77 20.18 -8.18
N ASP A 114 -4.45 19.29 -7.47
CA ASP A 114 -3.81 18.19 -6.75
C ASP A 114 -3.30 17.12 -7.72
N ARG A 115 -4.13 16.72 -8.68
CA ARG A 115 -3.75 15.76 -9.72
C ARG A 115 -2.51 16.21 -10.49
N ASP A 116 -2.52 17.44 -11.00
CA ASP A 116 -1.45 17.96 -11.85
C ASP A 116 -0.13 18.06 -11.04
N ARG A 117 -0.22 18.43 -9.75
CA ARG A 117 0.92 18.48 -8.83
C ARG A 117 1.51 17.09 -8.56
N VAL A 118 0.68 16.12 -8.16
CA VAL A 118 1.18 14.80 -7.76
C VAL A 118 1.66 13.97 -8.96
N LEU A 119 0.96 14.02 -10.10
CA LEU A 119 1.39 13.32 -11.31
C LEU A 119 2.61 13.99 -11.96
N GLY A 120 2.70 15.33 -11.90
CA GLY A 120 3.89 16.05 -12.35
C GLY A 120 5.13 15.72 -11.49
N ALA A 121 4.94 15.54 -10.18
CA ALA A 121 6.02 15.13 -9.27
C ALA A 121 6.42 13.65 -9.43
N LEU A 122 5.49 12.78 -9.84
CA LEU A 122 5.73 11.35 -10.07
C LEU A 122 6.58 11.12 -11.33
N GLY A 123 6.21 11.77 -12.43
CA GLY A 123 6.82 11.49 -13.74
C GLY A 123 6.54 10.06 -14.21
N ASP A 124 7.52 9.46 -14.89
CA ASP A 124 7.41 8.12 -15.51
C ASP A 124 8.29 7.06 -14.82
N ARG A 125 8.80 7.38 -13.62
CA ARG A 125 9.63 6.44 -12.85
C ARG A 125 8.78 5.60 -11.91
N LEU A 126 9.27 4.40 -11.66
CA LEU A 126 8.77 3.49 -10.65
C LEU A 126 9.80 3.36 -9.52
N PRO A 127 9.37 3.06 -8.29
CA PRO A 127 10.30 2.72 -7.22
C PRO A 127 11.06 1.45 -7.60
N THR A 128 12.38 1.56 -7.63
CA THR A 128 13.28 0.44 -7.91
C THR A 128 14.04 0.04 -6.66
N ASP A 129 14.66 -1.13 -6.71
CA ASP A 129 15.49 -1.63 -5.62
C ASP A 129 16.89 -0.99 -5.57
N ASP A 130 17.08 0.13 -6.27
CA ASP A 130 18.37 0.80 -6.40
C ASP A 130 18.69 1.64 -5.15
N ALA A 131 19.99 1.80 -4.87
CA ALA A 131 20.48 2.51 -3.67
C ALA A 131 19.96 3.96 -3.59
N ASP A 132 19.81 4.63 -4.74
CA ASP A 132 19.32 6.00 -4.85
C ASP A 132 17.88 6.18 -4.33
N ASP A 133 17.00 5.19 -4.55
CA ASP A 133 15.62 5.26 -4.09
C ASP A 133 15.52 5.06 -2.57
N ARG A 134 16.38 4.22 -1.98
CA ARG A 134 16.44 4.00 -0.52
C ARG A 134 16.82 5.27 0.24
N GLU A 135 17.78 6.04 -0.27
CA GLU A 135 18.23 7.30 0.33
C GLU A 135 17.17 8.41 0.21
N ARG A 136 16.39 8.42 -0.90
CA ARG A 136 15.26 9.34 -1.09
C ARG A 136 14.09 9.06 -0.16
N THR A 137 13.71 7.79 0.01
CA THR A 137 12.66 7.39 0.96
C THR A 137 13.05 7.79 2.39
N ALA A 138 14.31 7.57 2.77
CA ALA A 138 14.84 8.01 4.07
C ALA A 138 14.81 9.56 4.25
N THR A 139 15.01 10.32 3.18
CA THR A 139 15.02 11.80 3.22
C THR A 139 13.61 12.41 3.24
N ARG A 140 12.63 11.78 2.57
CA ARG A 140 11.21 12.21 2.59
C ARG A 140 10.45 11.70 3.81
N GLY A 141 10.88 10.60 4.41
CA GLY A 141 10.26 9.91 5.53
C GLY A 141 10.75 10.36 6.91
N ALA A 142 10.64 11.64 7.25
CA ALA A 142 10.54 12.01 8.67
C ALA A 142 9.07 11.96 9.11
N HIS A 143 8.48 10.77 9.05
CA HIS A 143 7.28 10.44 9.81
C HIS A 143 7.66 9.35 10.80
N PRO A 144 7.35 9.52 12.09
CA PRO A 144 7.85 8.63 13.12
C PRO A 144 7.33 7.23 12.84
N ILE A 145 8.23 6.35 12.39
CA ILE A 145 8.04 4.91 12.46
C ILE A 145 7.71 4.63 13.92
N ARG A 146 6.43 4.37 14.21
CA ARG A 146 6.07 3.88 15.54
C ARG A 146 6.56 2.45 15.59
N ASP A 147 7.66 2.29 16.32
CA ASP A 147 8.26 1.02 16.69
C ASP A 147 7.17 0.03 17.14
N LEU A 148 6.90 -0.98 16.32
CA LEU A 148 5.92 -2.04 16.57
C LEU A 148 6.42 -3.06 17.61
N SER A 149 7.58 -2.85 18.24
CA SER A 149 8.14 -3.79 19.23
C SER A 149 7.52 -3.72 20.63
N SER A 150 6.45 -2.95 20.86
CA SER A 150 5.87 -2.75 22.21
C SER A 150 4.55 -3.49 22.48
N LEU A 151 4.26 -4.60 21.78
CA LEU A 151 3.06 -5.43 22.02
C LEU A 151 3.38 -6.88 22.38
N GLN A 152 4.11 -7.06 23.49
CA GLN A 152 4.16 -8.25 24.37
C GLN A 152 5.00 -7.79 25.58
N THR A 153 4.55 -7.75 26.84
CA THR A 153 3.90 -8.79 27.65
C THR A 153 3.56 -8.14 29.01
N GLY A 154 2.48 -8.56 29.69
CA GLY A 154 2.41 -8.37 31.16
C GLY A 154 1.03 -8.19 31.80
N ARG A 155 0.24 -9.27 31.85
CA ARG A 155 -0.85 -9.45 32.83
C ARG A 155 -0.26 -9.53 34.26
N GLY A 156 -0.90 -8.88 35.22
CA GLY A 156 -0.73 -9.16 36.66
C GLY A 156 -1.76 -8.38 37.52
N PRO A 157 -2.55 -9.04 38.39
CA PRO A 157 -3.75 -8.44 39.00
C PRO A 157 -3.45 -7.79 40.36
N GLY A 158 -4.24 -6.77 40.73
CA GLY A 158 -4.20 -6.22 42.08
C GLY A 158 -5.36 -5.28 42.35
N ARG A 159 -6.48 -5.83 42.82
CA ARG A 159 -7.46 -5.07 43.61
C ARG A 159 -7.29 -5.49 45.07
N PRO A 160 -7.23 -4.55 46.03
CA PRO A 160 -7.66 -4.82 47.39
C PRO A 160 -9.19 -4.89 47.48
#